data_AF-A0A7C3T2R4-F1
#
_entry.id   AF-A0A7C3T2R4-F1
#
_cell.length_a   1.000
_cell.length_b   1.000
_cell.length_c   1.000
_cell.angle_alpha   90.00
_cell.angle_beta   90.00
_cell.angle_gamma   90.00
#
_symmetry.space_group_name_H-M   'P 1'
#
loop_
_entity.id
_entity.type
_entity.pdbx_description
1 polymer ?
#
loop_
_entity_poly.entity_id
_entity_poly.type
_entity_poly.pdbx_seq_one_letter_code
_entity_poly.pdbx_strand_id
1 'polypeptide(L)'
;MLDFSDALVKMPVPAGRRVAILSWGGGWGVVEADLCERGGLEVAPLPAEAKEELDALLPSYWSKGNPVDMVGIVNLEHHARCLEILASSPAFDMVISLGTVNAATAFGLTESPEENTVEDRELVMARRRYVHEASNRFAARALELVREHGKPILAVGMPQRGAEVGEDGSPQEGLCVYTNPERAARVAAMLAQRAAYLASREG
;
A
#
# COMPACT_ATOMS: atom_id res chain seq x y z
N MET A 1 -16.91 10.04 -0.18
CA MET A 1 -17.06 10.96 0.96
C MET A 1 -16.61 10.28 2.24
N LEU A 2 -17.16 9.11 2.57
CA LEU A 2 -16.76 8.32 3.74
C LEU A 2 -15.26 7.97 3.76
N ASP A 3 -14.71 7.50 2.63
CA ASP A 3 -13.27 7.18 2.51
C ASP A 3 -12.34 8.35 2.86
N PHE A 4 -12.71 9.55 2.42
CA PHE A 4 -11.92 10.74 2.72
C PHE A 4 -12.06 11.14 4.18
N SER A 5 -13.26 11.05 4.75
CA SER A 5 -13.48 11.29 6.19
C SER A 5 -12.65 10.35 7.06
N ASP A 6 -12.55 9.07 6.68
CA ASP A 6 -11.70 8.10 7.38
C ASP A 6 -10.22 8.48 7.32
N ALA A 7 -9.74 8.82 6.13
CA ALA A 7 -8.36 9.25 5.94
C ALA A 7 -8.02 10.55 6.69
N LEU A 8 -8.95 11.50 6.82
CA LEU A 8 -8.73 12.72 7.59
C LEU A 8 -8.49 12.47 9.08
N VAL A 9 -9.09 11.41 9.63
CA VAL A 9 -8.93 11.04 11.04
C VAL A 9 -7.63 10.28 11.25
N LYS A 10 -7.25 9.43 10.29
CA LYS A 10 -6.16 8.46 10.45
C LYS A 10 -4.80 8.92 9.90
N MET A 11 -4.80 9.81 8.90
CA MET A 11 -3.58 10.16 8.15
C MET A 11 -3.14 11.60 8.43
N PRO A 12 -1.82 11.86 8.46
CA PRO A 12 -1.30 13.22 8.54
C PRO A 12 -1.63 14.02 7.27
N VAL A 13 -1.40 15.33 7.33
CA VAL A 13 -1.52 16.18 6.14
C VAL A 13 -0.24 16.01 5.31
N PRO A 14 -0.33 15.62 4.03
CA PRO A 14 0.86 15.53 3.19
C PRO A 14 1.48 16.92 2.99
N ALA A 15 2.80 17.01 2.92
CA ALA A 15 3.51 18.26 2.67
C ALA A 15 3.32 18.79 1.24
N GLY A 16 2.88 17.93 0.33
CA GLY A 16 2.75 18.24 -1.09
C GLY A 16 1.98 17.18 -1.87
N ARG A 17 2.32 17.05 -3.15
CA ARG A 17 1.58 16.24 -4.14
C ARG A 17 2.40 15.07 -4.68
N ARG A 18 3.66 14.94 -4.27
CA ARG A 18 4.58 13.92 -4.79
C ARG A 18 4.26 12.57 -4.16
N VAL A 19 3.89 11.60 -4.98
CA VAL A 19 3.48 10.27 -4.53
C VAL A 19 4.47 9.20 -4.99
N ALA A 20 4.88 8.35 -4.06
CA ALA A 20 5.52 7.08 -4.39
C ALA A 20 4.48 5.96 -4.48
N ILE A 21 4.62 5.09 -5.46
CA ILE A 21 3.75 3.93 -5.65
C ILE A 21 4.58 2.66 -5.52
N LEU A 22 4.18 1.76 -4.63
CA LEU A 22 4.76 0.44 -4.45
C LEU A 22 3.74 -0.61 -4.91
N SER A 23 4.14 -1.49 -5.82
CA SER A 23 3.24 -2.49 -6.41
C SER A 23 3.90 -3.86 -6.46
N TRP A 24 3.05 -4.89 -6.32
CA TRP A 24 3.42 -6.28 -6.57
C TRP A 24 3.39 -6.67 -8.04
N GLY A 25 2.79 -5.85 -8.90
CA GLY A 25 2.78 -6.07 -10.34
C GLY A 25 2.66 -4.78 -11.14
N GLY A 26 3.42 -4.68 -12.23
CA GLY A 26 3.55 -3.48 -13.04
C GLY A 26 2.23 -2.93 -13.59
N GLY A 27 1.31 -3.78 -14.03
CA GLY A 27 0.02 -3.33 -14.57
C GLY A 27 -0.82 -2.56 -13.54
N TRP A 28 -0.81 -3.00 -12.28
CA TRP A 28 -1.48 -2.30 -11.18
C TRP A 28 -0.80 -0.96 -10.85
N GLY A 29 0.53 -0.94 -10.86
CA GLY A 29 1.30 0.29 -10.66
C GLY A 29 1.00 1.32 -11.73
N VAL A 30 0.94 0.92 -13.01
CA VAL A 30 0.63 1.83 -14.13
C VAL A 30 -0.76 2.45 -13.98
N VAL A 31 -1.77 1.64 -13.64
CA VAL A 31 -3.14 2.14 -13.41
C VAL A 31 -3.17 3.14 -12.26
N GLU A 32 -2.51 2.83 -11.15
CA GLU A 32 -2.42 3.74 -10.00
C GLU A 32 -1.72 5.05 -10.38
N ALA A 33 -0.63 4.98 -11.15
CA ALA A 33 0.10 6.16 -11.62
C ALA A 33 -0.79 7.06 -12.49
N ASP A 34 -1.49 6.49 -13.47
CA ASP A 34 -2.42 7.23 -14.32
C ASP A 34 -3.54 7.89 -13.51
N LEU A 35 -4.08 7.19 -12.50
CA LEU A 35 -5.11 7.72 -11.62
C LEU A 35 -4.59 8.85 -10.72
N CYS A 36 -3.37 8.71 -10.20
CA CYS A 36 -2.69 9.75 -9.43
C CYS A 36 -2.50 11.03 -10.25
N GLU A 37 -1.90 10.93 -11.44
CA GLU A 37 -1.67 12.04 -12.35
C GLU A 37 -2.98 12.73 -12.75
N ARG A 38 -4.03 11.96 -13.08
CA ARG A 38 -5.37 12.50 -13.37
C ARG A 38 -6.02 13.19 -12.17
N GLY A 39 -5.69 12.76 -10.95
CA GLY A 39 -6.07 13.43 -9.70
C GLY A 39 -5.24 14.68 -9.39
N GLY A 40 -4.23 14.97 -10.21
CA GLY A 40 -3.28 16.06 -10.05
C GLY A 40 -2.22 15.79 -9.00
N LEU A 41 -1.96 14.53 -8.62
CA LEU A 41 -0.75 14.17 -7.89
C LEU A 41 0.43 14.09 -8.85
N GLU A 42 1.64 14.07 -8.32
CA GLU A 42 2.88 13.96 -9.10
C GLU A 42 3.57 12.62 -8.78
N VAL A 43 3.63 11.72 -9.76
CA VAL A 43 4.37 10.45 -9.66
C VAL A 43 5.86 10.76 -9.87
N ALA A 44 6.47 11.32 -8.82
CA ALA A 44 7.82 11.85 -8.88
C ALA A 44 8.86 10.73 -9.17
N PRO A 45 9.93 11.02 -9.92
CA PRO A 45 10.97 10.03 -10.19
C PRO A 45 11.67 9.61 -8.90
N LEU A 46 12.14 8.36 -8.87
CA LEU A 46 12.94 7.88 -7.73
C LEU A 46 14.27 8.65 -7.65
N PRO A 47 14.64 9.14 -6.46
CA PRO A 47 15.98 9.67 -6.23
C PRO A 47 17.02 8.54 -6.32
N ALA A 48 18.26 8.90 -6.62
CA ALA A 48 19.33 7.93 -6.87
C ALA A 48 19.59 7.04 -5.65
N GLU A 49 19.52 7.61 -4.45
CA GLU A 49 19.72 6.94 -3.18
C GLU A 49 18.66 5.85 -2.95
N ALA A 50 17.38 6.20 -3.14
CA ALA A 50 16.29 5.24 -3.02
C ALA A 50 16.40 4.12 -4.06
N LYS A 51 16.83 4.44 -5.29
CA LYS A 51 17.06 3.46 -6.34
C LYS A 51 18.16 2.47 -5.95
N GLU A 52 19.27 2.94 -5.38
CA GLU A 52 20.38 2.10 -4.91
C GLU A 52 19.95 1.14 -3.79
N GLU A 53 19.18 1.64 -2.81
CA GLU A 53 18.65 0.80 -1.74
C GLU A 53 17.65 -0.25 -2.26
N LEU A 54 16.80 0.12 -3.21
CA LEU A 54 15.86 -0.80 -3.85
C LEU A 54 16.58 -1.85 -4.72
N ASP A 55 17.72 -1.50 -5.34
CA ASP A 55 18.53 -2.41 -6.13
C ASP A 55 19.12 -3.56 -5.31
N ALA A 56 19.34 -3.36 -4.01
CA ALA A 56 19.77 -4.42 -3.10
C ALA A 56 18.64 -5.39 -2.72
N LEU A 57 17.38 -4.98 -2.87
CA LEU A 57 16.19 -5.75 -2.44
C LEU A 57 15.47 -6.43 -3.61
N LEU A 58 15.51 -5.82 -4.79
CA LEU A 58 14.73 -6.22 -5.95
C LEU A 58 15.61 -6.86 -7.05
N PRO A 59 15.05 -7.75 -7.89
CA PRO A 59 15.81 -8.37 -8.98
C PRO A 59 16.38 -7.35 -9.94
N SER A 60 17.53 -7.62 -10.55
CA SER A 60 18.21 -6.67 -11.45
C SER A 60 17.33 -6.07 -12.56
N TYR A 61 16.25 -6.76 -12.95
CA TYR A 61 15.29 -6.39 -13.99
C TYR A 61 13.99 -5.70 -13.49
N TRP A 62 13.92 -5.24 -12.23
CA TRP A 62 12.77 -4.45 -11.76
C TRP A 62 12.64 -3.11 -12.52
N SER A 63 11.52 -2.37 -12.35
CA SER A 63 11.21 -1.18 -13.17
C SER A 63 12.22 -0.02 -13.06
N LYS A 64 13.00 0.03 -11.98
CA LYS A 64 13.99 1.08 -11.67
C LYS A 64 13.39 2.50 -11.63
N GLY A 65 12.08 2.61 -11.40
CA GLY A 65 11.32 3.85 -11.46
C GLY A 65 10.16 3.86 -10.45
N ASN A 66 9.35 4.90 -10.54
CA ASN A 66 8.11 5.04 -9.79
C ASN A 66 6.96 4.91 -10.79
N PRO A 67 6.12 3.86 -10.74
CA PRO A 67 5.97 2.88 -9.67
C PRO A 67 7.12 1.89 -9.46
N VAL A 68 7.39 1.56 -8.20
CA VAL A 68 8.27 0.47 -7.78
C VAL A 68 7.52 -0.85 -7.93
N ASP A 69 7.89 -1.64 -8.93
CA ASP A 69 7.32 -2.97 -9.18
C ASP A 69 8.21 -4.06 -8.56
N MET A 70 7.66 -4.81 -7.62
CA MET A 70 8.32 -5.96 -6.97
C MET A 70 8.34 -7.23 -7.83
N VAL A 71 7.77 -7.18 -9.05
CA VAL A 71 7.82 -8.25 -10.06
C VAL A 71 7.23 -9.56 -9.55
N GLY A 72 6.12 -9.48 -8.80
CA GLY A 72 5.41 -10.64 -8.26
C GLY A 72 6.13 -11.39 -7.15
N ILE A 73 7.20 -10.83 -6.57
CA ILE A 73 7.90 -11.46 -5.44
C ILE A 73 7.01 -11.44 -4.21
N VAL A 74 6.60 -12.63 -3.78
CA VAL A 74 5.84 -12.85 -2.54
C VAL A 74 6.73 -12.85 -1.30
N ASN A 75 7.41 -11.72 -1.07
CA ASN A 75 8.22 -11.49 0.12
C ASN A 75 7.77 -10.22 0.84
N LEU A 76 7.03 -10.43 1.94
CA LEU A 76 6.46 -9.37 2.76
C LEU A 76 7.51 -8.55 3.50
N GLU A 77 8.65 -9.14 3.83
CA GLU A 77 9.77 -8.43 4.45
C GLU A 77 10.39 -7.46 3.45
N HIS A 78 10.67 -7.92 2.22
CA HIS A 78 11.14 -7.03 1.14
C HIS A 78 10.13 -5.93 0.87
N HIS A 79 8.83 -6.24 0.86
CA HIS A 79 7.81 -5.22 0.67
C HIS A 79 7.85 -4.17 1.79
N ALA A 80 7.95 -4.57 3.06
CA ALA A 80 8.05 -3.65 4.17
C ALA A 80 9.32 -2.77 4.08
N ARG A 81 10.46 -3.35 3.66
CA ARG A 81 11.70 -2.59 3.43
C ARG A 81 11.58 -1.61 2.26
N CYS A 82 10.96 -2.00 1.15
CA CYS A 82 10.64 -1.09 0.05
C CYS A 82 9.74 0.06 0.52
N LEU A 83 8.71 -0.24 1.33
CA LEU A 83 7.83 0.79 1.88
C LEU A 83 8.61 1.78 2.77
N GLU A 84 9.54 1.30 3.59
CA GLU A 84 10.39 2.13 4.45
C GLU A 84 11.30 3.07 3.64
N ILE A 85 11.92 2.58 2.57
CA ILE A 85 12.75 3.40 1.66
C ILE A 85 11.91 4.53 1.05
N LEU A 86 10.69 4.22 0.59
CA LEU A 86 9.80 5.21 -0.02
C LEU A 86 9.26 6.20 1.00
N ALA A 87 8.87 5.74 2.19
CA ALA A 87 8.32 6.60 3.25
C ALA A 87 9.39 7.55 3.82
N SER A 88 10.64 7.09 3.96
CA SER A 88 11.72 7.91 4.49
C SER A 88 12.23 8.98 3.49
N SER A 89 12.11 8.73 2.18
CA SER A 89 12.62 9.62 1.15
C SER A 89 11.93 11.00 1.13
N PRO A 90 12.68 12.12 1.21
CA PRO A 90 12.11 13.48 1.14
C PRO A 90 11.59 13.85 -0.26
N ALA A 91 11.83 12.99 -1.26
CA ALA A 91 11.29 13.15 -2.61
C ALA A 91 9.77 12.95 -2.66
N PHE A 92 9.18 12.28 -1.66
CA PHE A 92 7.76 11.96 -1.62
C PHE A 92 7.06 12.57 -0.41
N ASP A 93 5.82 13.00 -0.64
CA ASP A 93 4.93 13.58 0.36
C ASP A 93 3.91 12.55 0.87
N MET A 94 3.71 11.45 0.12
CA MET A 94 2.83 10.34 0.44
C MET A 94 3.24 9.06 -0.30
N VAL A 95 2.79 7.90 0.20
CA VAL A 95 3.02 6.59 -0.42
C VAL A 95 1.71 5.85 -0.62
N ILE A 96 1.56 5.20 -1.77
CA ILE A 96 0.47 4.27 -2.07
C ILE A 96 1.06 2.88 -2.24
N SER A 97 0.64 1.92 -1.40
CA SER A 97 1.08 0.53 -1.44
C SER A 97 -0.03 -0.36 -1.97
N LEU A 98 0.24 -1.04 -3.08
CA LEU A 98 -0.72 -1.90 -3.76
C LEU A 98 -0.41 -3.36 -3.46
N GLY A 99 -1.40 -4.10 -2.97
CA GLY A 99 -1.42 -5.56 -3.00
C GLY A 99 -0.83 -6.20 -1.76
N THR A 100 -0.67 -5.47 -0.68
CA THR A 100 -0.14 -5.95 0.59
C THR A 100 -1.17 -6.57 1.51
N VAL A 101 -2.32 -5.91 1.63
CA VAL A 101 -3.42 -6.44 2.43
C VAL A 101 -4.12 -7.50 1.59
N ASN A 102 -4.26 -8.71 2.14
CA ASN A 102 -4.86 -9.88 1.48
C ASN A 102 -4.11 -10.45 0.25
N ALA A 103 -2.84 -10.08 0.07
CA ALA A 103 -1.99 -10.44 -1.09
C ALA A 103 -2.09 -11.92 -1.49
N ALA A 104 -1.94 -12.80 -0.50
CA ALA A 104 -1.82 -14.23 -0.71
C ALA A 104 -3.11 -14.89 -1.23
N THR A 105 -4.28 -14.29 -1.01
CA THR A 105 -5.51 -14.78 -1.60
C THR A 105 -5.52 -14.58 -3.12
N ALA A 106 -5.01 -13.44 -3.61
CA ALA A 106 -4.92 -13.18 -5.05
C ALA A 106 -3.92 -14.11 -5.77
N PHE A 107 -2.90 -14.60 -5.07
CA PHE A 107 -1.93 -15.56 -5.62
C PHE A 107 -2.36 -17.03 -5.47
N GLY A 108 -3.63 -17.30 -5.15
CA GLY A 108 -4.12 -18.66 -4.97
C GLY A 108 -3.47 -19.41 -3.81
N LEU A 109 -2.79 -18.71 -2.90
CA LEU A 109 -2.19 -19.34 -1.73
C LEU A 109 -3.26 -19.78 -0.73
N THR A 110 -4.47 -19.19 -0.75
CA THR A 110 -5.56 -19.52 0.19
C THR A 110 -6.73 -20.29 -0.44
N GLU A 111 -6.64 -20.68 -1.72
CA GLU A 111 -7.67 -21.46 -2.41
C GLU A 111 -7.10 -22.86 -2.74
N SER A 112 -7.86 -23.92 -2.44
CA SER A 112 -7.59 -25.27 -2.95
C SER A 112 -8.60 -25.56 -4.07
N PRO A 113 -8.20 -26.25 -5.16
CA PRO A 113 -9.13 -26.60 -6.23
C PRO A 113 -10.32 -27.44 -5.77
N GLU A 114 -10.18 -28.24 -4.71
CA GLU A 114 -11.20 -29.20 -4.26
C GLU A 114 -11.11 -29.41 -2.73
N GLU A 115 -12.15 -29.01 -1.98
CA GLU A 115 -12.25 -29.22 -0.52
C GLU A 115 -12.77 -30.64 -0.20
N ASN A 116 -11.96 -31.68 -0.43
CA ASN A 116 -12.42 -33.06 -0.28
C ASN A 116 -12.01 -33.75 1.03
N THR A 117 -11.05 -33.20 1.80
CA THR A 117 -10.61 -33.79 3.08
C THR A 117 -10.54 -32.79 4.24
N VAL A 118 -10.49 -33.30 5.48
CA VAL A 118 -10.29 -32.48 6.70
C VAL A 118 -8.89 -31.84 6.72
N GLU A 119 -7.87 -32.54 6.21
CA GLU A 119 -6.49 -32.05 6.09
C GLU A 119 -6.39 -30.85 5.12
N ASP A 120 -7.15 -30.88 4.01
CA ASP A 120 -7.24 -29.74 3.08
C ASP A 120 -7.81 -28.49 3.78
N ARG A 121 -8.82 -28.69 4.64
CA ARG A 121 -9.44 -27.59 5.41
C ARG A 121 -8.48 -27.01 6.44
N GLU A 122 -7.75 -27.85 7.17
CA GLU A 122 -6.75 -27.37 8.14
C GLU A 122 -5.62 -26.59 7.47
N LEU A 123 -5.14 -27.06 6.31
CA LEU A 123 -4.11 -26.37 5.55
C LEU A 123 -4.61 -25.01 5.03
N VAL A 124 -5.81 -24.94 4.48
CA VAL A 124 -6.42 -23.67 4.03
C VAL A 124 -6.56 -22.69 5.19
N MET A 125 -7.02 -23.14 6.36
CA MET A 125 -7.15 -22.31 7.55
C MET A 125 -5.78 -21.84 8.09
N ALA A 126 -4.77 -22.71 8.09
CA ALA A 126 -3.41 -22.33 8.46
C ALA A 126 -2.83 -21.26 7.53
N ARG A 127 -3.05 -21.40 6.21
CA ARG A 127 -2.63 -20.38 5.24
C ARG A 127 -3.38 -19.07 5.42
N ARG A 128 -4.71 -19.09 5.63
CA ARG A 128 -5.49 -17.88 5.92
C ARG A 128 -4.97 -17.15 7.16
N ARG A 129 -4.67 -17.86 8.25
CA ARG A 129 -4.07 -17.28 9.47
C ARG A 129 -2.72 -16.63 9.19
N TYR A 130 -1.83 -17.32 8.48
CA TYR A 130 -0.52 -16.77 8.10
C TYR A 130 -0.66 -15.44 7.33
N VAL A 131 -1.59 -15.39 6.39
CA VAL A 131 -1.86 -14.21 5.54
C VAL A 131 -2.46 -13.06 6.33
N HIS A 132 -3.37 -13.38 7.24
CA HIS A 132 -3.96 -12.41 8.14
C HIS A 132 -2.90 -11.80 9.07
N GLU A 133 -2.07 -12.63 9.71
CA GLU A 133 -0.97 -12.18 10.57
C GLU A 133 0.07 -11.35 9.79
N ALA A 134 0.40 -11.76 8.57
CA ALA A 134 1.24 -11.01 7.66
C ALA A 134 0.67 -9.62 7.34
N SER A 135 -0.61 -9.56 7.00
CA SER A 135 -1.31 -8.30 6.71
C SER A 135 -1.33 -7.38 7.93
N ASN A 136 -1.53 -7.94 9.14
CA ASN A 136 -1.46 -7.18 10.39
C ASN A 136 -0.06 -6.65 10.69
N ARG A 137 1.00 -7.44 10.48
CA ARG A 137 2.39 -6.98 10.62
C ARG A 137 2.70 -5.85 9.64
N PHE A 138 2.26 -6.00 8.39
CA PHE A 138 2.41 -4.95 7.39
C PHE A 138 1.70 -3.66 7.82
N ALA A 139 0.43 -3.76 8.24
CA ALA A 139 -0.33 -2.59 8.67
C ALA A 139 0.29 -1.92 9.90
N ALA A 140 0.75 -2.69 10.89
CA ALA A 140 1.47 -2.15 12.05
C ALA A 140 2.73 -1.38 11.63
N ARG A 141 3.55 -1.94 10.73
CA ARG A 141 4.75 -1.27 10.23
C ARG A 141 4.42 -0.02 9.41
N ALA A 142 3.40 -0.07 8.56
CA ALA A 142 2.95 1.10 7.81
C ALA A 142 2.53 2.23 8.76
N LEU A 143 1.81 1.92 9.85
CA LEU A 143 1.42 2.91 10.85
C LEU A 143 2.60 3.48 11.63
N GLU A 144 3.63 2.68 11.91
CA GLU A 144 4.89 3.16 12.46
C GLU A 144 5.56 4.16 11.53
N LEU A 145 5.70 3.82 10.24
CA LEU A 145 6.30 4.69 9.23
C LEU A 145 5.53 6.01 9.07
N VAL A 146 4.19 5.97 9.13
CA VAL A 146 3.35 7.17 9.13
C VAL A 146 3.71 8.08 10.33
N ARG A 147 3.90 7.51 11.52
CA ARG A 147 4.29 8.26 12.73
C ARG A 147 5.73 8.78 12.66
N GLU A 148 6.65 7.97 12.16
CA GLU A 148 8.08 8.29 12.05
C GLU A 148 8.34 9.41 11.04
N HIS A 149 7.64 9.41 9.90
CA HIS A 149 7.91 10.32 8.79
C HIS A 149 6.85 11.40 8.59
N GLY A 150 5.70 11.31 9.26
CA GLY A 150 4.62 12.29 9.13
C GLY A 150 3.98 12.33 7.74
N LYS A 151 4.09 11.26 6.95
CA LYS A 151 3.55 11.15 5.59
C LYS A 151 2.39 10.16 5.53
N PRO A 152 1.34 10.41 4.75
CA PRO A 152 0.28 9.44 4.54
C PRO A 152 0.80 8.18 3.83
N ILE A 153 0.39 7.01 4.34
CA ILE A 153 0.54 5.73 3.65
C ILE A 153 -0.85 5.15 3.43
N LEU A 154 -1.23 5.03 2.16
CA LEU A 154 -2.51 4.48 1.73
C LEU A 154 -2.28 3.08 1.18
N ALA A 155 -3.12 2.12 1.54
CA ALA A 155 -3.00 0.75 1.05
C ALA A 155 -4.16 0.39 0.13
N VAL A 156 -3.88 -0.35 -0.93
CA VAL A 156 -4.90 -1.00 -1.76
C VAL A 156 -4.82 -2.50 -1.48
N GLY A 157 -5.85 -3.02 -0.81
CA GLY A 157 -5.97 -4.43 -0.53
C GLY A 157 -6.48 -5.21 -1.74
N MET A 158 -6.18 -6.50 -1.76
CA MET A 158 -6.78 -7.43 -2.73
C MET A 158 -8.19 -7.83 -2.25
N PRO A 159 -9.18 -7.90 -3.16
CA PRO A 159 -10.50 -8.39 -2.82
C PRO A 159 -10.43 -9.88 -2.41
N GLN A 160 -11.05 -10.21 -1.27
CA GLN A 160 -11.21 -11.59 -0.81
C GLN A 160 -12.67 -12.01 -0.97
N ARG A 161 -12.91 -13.15 -1.62
CA ARG A 161 -14.23 -13.80 -1.55
C ARG A 161 -14.40 -14.41 -0.16
N GLY A 162 -15.41 -13.94 0.57
CA GLY A 162 -15.74 -14.48 1.89
C GLY A 162 -14.78 -14.06 3.01
N ALA A 163 -14.06 -12.93 2.87
CA ALA A 163 -13.35 -12.34 4.00
C ALA A 163 -14.31 -12.03 5.13
N GLU A 164 -13.97 -12.50 6.33
CA GLU A 164 -14.56 -11.97 7.55
C GLU A 164 -14.16 -10.50 7.69
N VAL A 165 -15.08 -9.69 8.21
CA VAL A 165 -14.78 -8.32 8.61
C VAL A 165 -13.61 -8.39 9.59
N GLY A 166 -12.55 -7.60 9.35
CA GLY A 166 -11.35 -7.63 10.18
C GLY A 166 -11.70 -7.56 11.66
N GLU A 167 -10.91 -8.23 12.50
CA GLU A 167 -11.14 -8.22 13.94
C GLU A 167 -11.01 -6.80 14.50
N ASP A 168 -11.98 -6.40 15.33
CA ASP A 168 -11.98 -5.14 16.06
C ASP A 168 -10.65 -4.97 16.82
N GLY A 169 -9.96 -3.85 16.62
CA GLY A 169 -8.64 -3.55 17.21
C GLY A 169 -7.44 -4.07 16.41
N SER A 170 -7.62 -4.66 15.22
CA SER A 170 -6.50 -5.04 14.37
C SER A 170 -5.74 -3.81 13.84
N PRO A 171 -4.41 -3.90 13.60
CA PRO A 171 -3.65 -2.78 13.02
C PRO A 171 -4.19 -2.31 11.66
N GLN A 172 -4.90 -3.18 10.93
CA GLN A 172 -5.53 -2.82 9.67
C GLN A 172 -6.61 -1.75 9.83
N GLU A 173 -7.28 -1.66 10.99
CA GLU A 173 -8.27 -0.62 11.26
C GLU A 173 -7.66 0.78 11.30
N GLY A 174 -6.42 0.90 11.80
CA GLY A 174 -5.69 2.16 11.82
C GLY A 174 -5.21 2.61 10.45
N LEU A 175 -5.06 1.67 9.51
CA LEU A 175 -4.59 1.94 8.14
C LEU A 175 -5.77 2.24 7.21
N CYS A 176 -5.57 3.17 6.29
CA CYS A 176 -6.54 3.40 5.22
C CYS A 176 -6.34 2.36 4.12
N VAL A 177 -7.15 1.30 4.15
CA VAL A 177 -7.12 0.23 3.15
C VAL A 177 -8.31 0.36 2.20
N TYR A 178 -8.04 0.45 0.90
CA TYR A 178 -9.05 0.58 -0.14
C TYR A 178 -9.17 -0.70 -0.96
N THR A 179 -10.36 -0.91 -1.52
CA THR A 179 -10.66 -2.10 -2.33
C THR A 179 -10.17 -2.02 -3.77
N ASN A 180 -9.75 -0.84 -4.23
CA ASN A 180 -9.25 -0.62 -5.58
C ASN A 180 -8.34 0.63 -5.67
N PRO A 181 -7.53 0.71 -6.74
CA PRO A 181 -6.71 1.87 -7.10
C PRO A 181 -7.47 3.21 -7.14
N GLU A 182 -8.64 3.25 -7.76
CA GLU A 182 -9.39 4.49 -7.98
C GLU A 182 -9.76 5.20 -6.68
N ARG A 183 -10.10 4.43 -5.64
CA ARG A 183 -10.43 4.98 -4.32
C ARG A 183 -9.19 5.53 -3.63
N ALA A 184 -8.07 4.81 -3.67
CA ALA A 184 -6.81 5.25 -3.06
C ALA A 184 -6.30 6.54 -3.69
N ALA A 185 -6.14 6.56 -5.02
CA ALA A 185 -5.71 7.75 -5.77
C ALA A 185 -6.64 8.95 -5.51
N ARG A 186 -7.95 8.74 -5.49
CA ARG A 186 -8.92 9.80 -5.20
C ARG A 186 -8.72 10.38 -3.79
N VAL A 187 -8.54 9.54 -2.78
CA VAL A 187 -8.33 10.02 -1.41
C VAL A 187 -6.99 10.72 -1.27
N ALA A 188 -5.92 10.18 -1.86
CA ALA A 188 -4.61 10.81 -1.93
C ALA A 188 -4.69 12.22 -2.53
N ALA A 189 -5.39 12.37 -3.66
CA ALA A 189 -5.63 13.66 -4.30
C ALA A 189 -6.41 14.63 -3.41
N MET A 190 -7.42 14.15 -2.69
CA MET A 190 -8.19 14.98 -1.76
C MET A 190 -7.36 15.42 -0.54
N LEU A 191 -6.47 14.57 -0.01
CA LEU A 191 -5.52 14.93 1.05
C LEU A 191 -4.56 16.03 0.59
N ALA A 192 -4.01 15.90 -0.62
CA ALA A 192 -3.16 16.92 -1.23
C ALA A 192 -3.90 18.26 -1.47
N GLN A 193 -5.16 18.20 -1.93
CA GLN A 193 -5.98 19.40 -2.08
C GLN A 193 -6.25 20.09 -0.74
N ARG A 194 -6.51 19.32 0.32
CA ARG A 194 -6.66 19.88 1.67
C ARG A 194 -5.36 20.50 2.17
N ALA A 195 -4.22 19.87 1.94
CA ALA A 195 -2.92 20.44 2.32
C ALA A 195 -2.70 21.81 1.66
N ALA A 196 -2.95 21.90 0.35
CA ALA A 196 -2.87 23.17 -0.38
C ALA A 196 -3.87 24.22 0.15
N TYR A 197 -5.10 23.81 0.49
CA TYR A 197 -6.08 24.70 1.10
C TYR A 197 -5.60 25.26 2.44
N LEU A 198 -5.07 24.41 3.33
CA LEU A 198 -4.55 24.85 4.63
C LEU A 198 -3.39 25.83 4.47
N ALA A 199 -2.42 25.52 3.61
CA ALA A 199 -1.30 26.40 3.31
C ALA A 199 -1.74 27.78 2.78
N SER A 200 -2.83 27.83 1.98
CA SER A 200 -3.38 29.09 1.47
C SER A 200 -4.04 29.99 2.52
N ARG A 201 -4.30 29.49 3.73
CA ARG A 201 -4.90 30.26 4.83
C ARG A 201 -3.88 30.76 5.85
N GLU A 202 -2.66 30.25 5.80
CA GLU A 202 -1.56 30.64 6.68
C GLU A 202 -0.70 31.78 6.10
N GLY A 203 -0.89 32.11 4.81
CA GLY A 203 -0.30 33.27 4.13
C GLY A 203 -1.30 34.41 3.93
#